data_AF-A0A7C6GBS0-F1
#
_entry.id   AF-A0A7C6GBS0-F1
#
_cell.length_a   1.000
_cell.length_b   1.000
_cell.length_c   1.000
_cell.angle_alpha   90.00
_cell.angle_beta   90.00
_cell.angle_gamma   90.00
#
_symmetry.space_group_name_H-M   'P 1'
#
loop_
_entity.id
_entity.type
_entity.pdbx_description
1 polymer ?
#
loop_
_entity_poly.entity_id
_entity_poly.type
_entity_poly.pdbx_seq_one_letter_code
_entity_poly.pdbx_strand_id
1 'polypeptide(L)'
;MQYIQYLIIAIVLFLIALVVLKASKKDFYIEANKLVEFLGGKDNIINIEVNMSRFKVTLKDVTLANKDAIQKLGAKGIVEIDNQLKIILGPDGQRLKKYIDDLKK
;
A
#
# COMPACT_ATOMS: atom_id res chain seq x y z
N MET A 1 -39.02 -6.76 26.22
CA MET A 1 -38.80 -5.86 25.06
C MET A 1 -37.40 -5.27 24.99
N GLN A 2 -36.76 -4.85 26.09
CA GLN A 2 -35.39 -4.29 26.04
C GLN A 2 -34.29 -5.30 25.65
N TYR A 3 -34.34 -6.56 26.12
CA TYR A 3 -33.29 -7.55 25.83
C TYR A 3 -33.18 -7.95 24.35
N ILE A 4 -34.30 -8.04 23.63
CA ILE A 4 -34.33 -8.36 22.20
C ILE A 4 -33.64 -7.25 21.39
N GLN A 5 -33.84 -6.00 21.78
CA GLN A 5 -33.21 -4.84 21.14
C GLN A 5 -31.69 -4.83 21.34
N TYR A 6 -31.19 -5.16 22.53
CA TYR A 6 -29.74 -5.29 22.77
C TYR A 6 -29.12 -6.43 21.96
N LEU A 7 -29.84 -7.54 21.77
CA LEU A 7 -29.37 -8.69 20.99
C LEU A 7 -29.24 -8.34 19.50
N ILE A 8 -30.20 -7.57 18.96
CA ILE A 8 -30.14 -7.05 17.58
C ILE A 8 -28.95 -6.10 17.40
N ILE A 9 -28.73 -5.18 18.34
CA ILE A 9 -27.58 -4.24 18.30
C ILE A 9 -26.25 -5.01 18.32
N ALA A 10 -26.13 -6.04 19.16
CA ALA A 10 -24.93 -6.88 19.23
C ALA A 10 -24.66 -7.62 17.90
N ILE A 11 -25.70 -8.15 17.25
CA ILE A 11 -25.57 -8.81 15.94
C ILE A 11 -25.14 -7.82 14.86
N VAL A 12 -25.69 -6.60 14.85
CA VAL A 12 -25.30 -5.57 13.88
C VAL A 12 -23.85 -5.14 14.08
N LEU A 13 -23.42 -4.92 15.33
CA LEU A 13 -22.02 -4.61 15.64
C LEU A 13 -21.08 -5.74 15.25
N PHE A 14 -21.49 -6.99 15.46
CA PHE A 14 -20.72 -8.16 15.07
C PHE A 14 -20.60 -8.28 13.54
N LEU A 15 -21.67 -8.01 12.79
CA LEU A 15 -21.62 -7.97 11.33
C LEU A 15 -20.69 -6.87 10.80
N ILE A 16 -20.74 -5.68 11.40
CA ILE A 16 -19.82 -4.58 11.05
C ILE A 16 -18.37 -5.00 11.33
N ALA A 17 -18.10 -5.61 12.50
CA ALA A 17 -16.77 -6.09 12.85
C ALA A 17 -16.26 -7.16 11.86
N LEU A 18 -17.11 -8.10 11.43
CA LEU A 18 -16.73 -9.12 10.44
C LEU A 18 -16.38 -8.52 9.07
N VAL A 19 -17.13 -7.50 8.62
CA VAL A 19 -16.83 -6.78 7.37
C VAL A 19 -15.49 -6.07 7.46
N VAL A 20 -15.21 -5.39 8.58
CA VAL A 20 -13.94 -4.70 8.82
C VAL A 20 -12.75 -5.66 8.86
N LEU A 21 -12.90 -6.84 9.49
CA LEU A 21 -11.84 -7.84 9.57
C LEU A 21 -11.49 -8.44 8.20
N LYS A 22 -12.48 -8.70 7.35
CA LYS A 22 -12.30 -9.37 6.06
C LYS A 22 -11.69 -8.49 4.96
N ALA A 23 -11.92 -7.17 5.01
CA ALA A 23 -11.38 -6.22 4.01
C ALA A 23 -9.85 -6.05 4.08
N SER A 24 -9.23 -6.31 5.23
CA SER A 24 -7.86 -5.84 5.49
C SER A 24 -6.70 -6.61 4.83
N LYS A 25 -6.91 -7.85 4.35
CA LYS A 25 -5.82 -8.71 3.86
C LYS A 25 -5.80 -8.96 2.35
N LYS A 26 -6.97 -9.04 1.69
CA LYS A 26 -7.04 -9.38 0.26
C LYS A 26 -6.73 -8.17 -0.62
N ASP A 27 -7.23 -7.00 -0.23
CA ASP A 27 -6.96 -5.73 -0.93
C ASP A 27 -5.46 -5.42 -0.95
N PHE A 28 -4.76 -5.91 0.08
CA PHE A 28 -3.37 -5.60 0.29
C PHE A 28 -2.41 -6.25 -0.72
N TYR A 29 -2.57 -7.54 -1.01
CA TYR A 29 -1.76 -8.25 -2.01
C TYR A 29 -1.98 -7.72 -3.43
N ILE A 30 -3.22 -7.32 -3.72
CA ILE A 30 -3.59 -6.75 -5.02
C ILE A 30 -2.88 -5.40 -5.22
N GLU A 31 -2.76 -4.60 -4.17
CA GLU A 31 -2.08 -3.30 -4.23
C GLU A 31 -0.54 -3.41 -4.30
N ALA A 32 0.07 -4.40 -3.63
CA ALA A 32 1.50 -4.65 -3.73
C ALA A 32 1.93 -5.04 -5.16
N ASN A 33 1.16 -5.92 -5.82
CA ASN A 33 1.42 -6.28 -7.22
C ASN A 33 1.28 -5.08 -8.15
N LYS A 34 0.28 -4.23 -7.95
CA LYS A 34 0.12 -2.98 -8.70
C LYS A 34 1.30 -2.05 -8.52
N LEU A 35 1.88 -1.96 -7.33
CA LEU A 35 3.07 -1.14 -7.10
C LEU A 35 4.25 -1.62 -7.96
N VAL A 36 4.47 -2.94 -8.02
CA VAL A 36 5.53 -3.52 -8.88
C VAL A 36 5.25 -3.27 -10.35
N GLU A 37 4.00 -3.39 -10.80
CA GLU A 37 3.61 -3.02 -12.17
C GLU A 37 3.86 -1.53 -12.45
N PHE A 38 3.48 -0.64 -11.54
CA PHE A 38 3.71 0.79 -11.67
C PHE A 38 5.19 1.17 -11.62
N LEU A 39 6.05 0.32 -11.09
CA LEU A 39 7.51 0.51 -11.15
C LEU A 39 8.11 0.01 -12.47
N GLY A 40 7.30 -0.44 -13.44
CA GLY A 40 7.75 -1.00 -14.72
C GLY A 40 7.99 -2.51 -14.67
N GLY A 41 7.48 -3.21 -13.65
CA GLY A 41 7.63 -4.64 -13.46
C GLY A 41 8.84 -5.03 -12.61
N LYS A 42 8.85 -6.29 -12.17
CA LYS A 42 9.91 -6.81 -11.27
C LYS A 42 11.31 -6.74 -11.90
N ASP A 43 11.40 -6.96 -13.21
CA ASP A 43 12.66 -6.96 -13.94
C ASP A 43 13.27 -5.56 -14.08
N ASN A 44 12.46 -4.51 -13.92
CA ASN A 44 12.91 -3.13 -13.94
C ASN A 44 13.50 -2.70 -12.58
N ILE A 45 13.25 -3.43 -11.50
CA ILE A 45 13.71 -3.06 -10.17
C ILE A 45 15.11 -3.64 -9.92
N ILE A 46 16.11 -2.77 -9.73
CA ILE A 46 17.49 -3.16 -9.41
C ILE A 46 17.65 -3.33 -7.91
N ASN A 47 17.19 -2.35 -7.14
CA ASN A 47 17.37 -2.34 -5.69
C ASN A 47 16.23 -1.59 -4.99
N ILE A 48 15.90 -2.03 -3.77
CA ILE A 48 14.85 -1.44 -2.95
C ILE A 48 15.39 -1.13 -1.55
N GLU A 49 15.45 0.15 -1.22
CA GLU A 49 15.81 0.68 0.09
C GLU A 49 14.59 1.29 0.75
N VAL A 50 14.33 0.94 2.02
CA VAL A 50 13.11 1.33 2.72
C VAL A 50 13.48 1.87 4.08
N ASN A 51 13.10 3.11 4.35
CA ASN A 51 13.18 3.75 5.65
C ASN A 51 11.77 4.05 6.18
N MET A 52 11.67 4.32 7.48
CA MET A 52 10.40 4.55 8.20
C MET A 52 9.43 5.53 7.49
N SER A 53 9.94 6.55 6.80
CA SER A 53 9.15 7.59 6.14
C SER A 53 9.51 7.81 4.67
N ARG A 54 10.47 7.06 4.13
CA ARG A 54 10.99 7.25 2.76
C ARG A 54 11.30 5.91 2.14
N PHE A 55 10.82 5.71 0.93
CA PHE A 55 11.13 4.56 0.11
C PHE A 55 11.99 5.01 -1.06
N LYS A 56 13.07 4.30 -1.32
CA LYS A 56 13.98 4.57 -2.43
C LYS A 56 14.08 3.30 -3.26
N VAL A 57 13.70 3.41 -4.51
CA VAL A 57 13.83 2.33 -5.48
C VAL A 57 14.85 2.76 -6.53
N THR A 58 15.73 1.83 -6.91
CA THR A 58 16.62 1.98 -8.05
C THR A 58 16.05 1.15 -9.18
N LEU A 59 15.75 1.77 -10.30
CA LEU A 59 15.21 1.12 -11.49
C LEU A 59 16.28 1.01 -12.58
N LYS A 60 16.08 0.09 -13.53
CA LYS A 60 16.86 0.06 -14.77
C LYS A 60 16.45 1.24 -15.66
N ASP A 61 15.15 1.44 -15.78
CA ASP A 61 14.56 2.54 -16.55
C ASP A 61 13.42 3.19 -15.75
N VAL A 62 13.63 4.46 -15.38
CA VAL A 62 12.63 5.27 -14.66
C VAL A 62 11.47 5.72 -15.54
N THR A 63 11.61 5.70 -16.87
CA THR A 63 10.53 6.10 -17.80
C THR A 63 9.37 5.09 -17.81
N LEU A 64 9.66 3.83 -17.47
CA LEU A 64 8.66 2.78 -17.32
C LEU A 64 7.85 2.91 -16.02
N ALA A 65 8.28 3.78 -15.11
CA ALA A 65 7.60 3.95 -13.83
C ALA A 65 6.48 4.99 -13.91
N ASN A 66 5.29 4.60 -13.44
CA ASN A 66 4.11 5.45 -13.37
C ASN A 66 4.03 6.17 -12.02
N LYS A 67 4.65 7.36 -11.96
CA LYS A 67 4.69 8.23 -10.77
C LYS A 67 3.28 8.61 -10.30
N ASP A 68 2.37 8.95 -11.21
CA ASP A 68 1.01 9.36 -10.85
C ASP A 68 0.23 8.23 -10.14
N ALA A 69 0.38 7.00 -10.63
CA ALA A 69 -0.27 5.83 -10.03
C ALA A 69 0.30 5.53 -8.63
N ILE A 70 1.62 5.65 -8.46
CA ILE A 70 2.29 5.51 -7.17
C ILE A 70 1.84 6.59 -6.18
N GLN A 71 1.60 7.82 -6.66
CA GLN A 71 1.09 8.91 -5.83
C GLN A 71 -0.35 8.64 -5.36
N LYS A 72 -1.19 8.09 -6.25
CA LYS A 72 -2.56 7.64 -5.90
C LYS A 72 -2.59 6.49 -4.88
N LEU A 73 -1.54 5.66 -4.81
CA LEU A 73 -1.42 4.61 -3.80
C LEU A 73 -1.11 5.13 -2.38
N GLY A 74 -0.87 6.44 -2.21
CA GLY A 74 -0.65 7.07 -0.91
C GLY A 74 0.75 7.62 -0.69
N ALA A 75 1.54 7.80 -1.76
CA ALA A 75 2.76 8.59 -1.66
C ALA A 75 2.40 10.08 -1.51
N LYS A 76 3.04 10.74 -0.54
CA LYS A 76 2.89 12.20 -0.34
C LYS A 76 3.64 12.99 -1.42
N GLY A 77 4.72 12.42 -1.94
CA GLY A 77 5.51 12.99 -3.01
C GLY A 77 6.50 11.98 -3.56
N ILE A 78 6.88 12.16 -4.81
CA ILE A 78 7.85 11.31 -5.51
C ILE A 78 8.90 12.23 -6.10
N VAL A 79 10.16 11.92 -5.83
CA VAL A 79 11.32 12.64 -6.35
C VAL A 79 12.11 11.66 -7.20
N GLU A 80 12.30 12.00 -8.47
CA GLU A 80 13.21 11.27 -9.35
C GLU A 80 14.60 11.89 -9.29
N ILE A 81 15.61 11.05 -9.10
CA ILE A 81 17.02 11.44 -9.16
C ILE A 81 17.73 10.36 -9.96
N ASP A 82 18.19 10.71 -11.15
CA ASP A 82 18.78 9.76 -12.11
C ASP A 82 17.84 8.57 -12.33
N ASN A 83 18.31 7.34 -12.12
CA ASN A 83 17.51 6.11 -12.22
C ASN A 83 16.91 5.68 -10.87
N GLN A 84 16.72 6.61 -9.94
CA GLN A 84 16.18 6.34 -8.62
C GLN A 84 14.89 7.12 -8.37
N LEU A 85 13.88 6.42 -7.83
CA LEU A 85 12.66 7.04 -7.32
C LEU A 85 12.71 7.07 -5.80
N LYS A 86 12.67 8.27 -5.24
CA LYS A 86 12.48 8.54 -3.81
C LYS A 86 11.03 8.89 -3.56
N ILE A 87 10.30 7.95 -2.99
CA ILE A 87 8.90 8.08 -2.62
C ILE A 87 8.82 8.47 -1.14
N ILE A 88 8.22 9.62 -0.86
CA ILE A 88 7.99 10.12 0.50
C ILE A 88 6.64 9.60 0.97
N LEU A 89 6.66 8.85 2.07
CA LEU A 89 5.47 8.30 2.70
C LEU A 89 4.81 9.37 3.58
N GLY A 90 3.54 9.66 3.33
CA GLY A 90 2.73 10.51 4.21
C GLY A 90 2.22 9.75 5.45
N PRO A 91 1.42 10.40 6.32
CA PRO A 91 0.73 9.71 7.42
C PRO A 91 -0.11 8.51 6.96
N ASP A 92 -0.69 8.62 5.76
CA ASP A 92 -1.46 7.57 5.08
C ASP A 92 -0.57 6.49 4.43
N GLY A 93 0.74 6.75 4.34
CA GLY A 93 1.74 5.85 3.77
C GLY A 93 2.00 4.59 4.60
N GLN A 94 1.33 4.41 5.74
CA GLN A 94 1.35 3.15 6.51
C GLN A 94 0.90 1.95 5.66
N ARG A 95 -0.05 2.17 4.73
CA ARG A 95 -0.47 1.13 3.77
C ARG A 95 0.67 0.77 2.84
N LEU A 96 1.33 1.77 2.24
CA LEU A 96 2.47 1.60 1.35
C LEU A 96 3.67 0.95 2.04
N LYS A 97 3.98 1.37 3.28
CA LYS A 97 5.03 0.74 4.09
C LYS A 97 4.76 -0.75 4.28
N LYS A 98 3.53 -1.10 4.64
CA LYS A 98 3.14 -2.49 4.83
C LYS A 98 3.34 -3.26 3.51
N TYR A 99 2.91 -2.72 2.35
CA TYR A 99 3.11 -3.35 1.02
C TYR A 99 4.57 -3.68 0.75
N ILE A 100 5.45 -2.71 1.04
CA ILE A 100 6.87 -2.85 0.82
C ILE A 100 7.49 -3.92 1.73
N ASP A 101 7.09 -3.98 3.00
CA ASP A 101 7.58 -5.01 3.93
C ASP A 101 7.21 -6.42 3.47
N ASP A 102 6.07 -6.59 2.78
CA ASP A 102 5.64 -7.88 2.24
C ASP A 102 6.39 -8.26 0.94
N LEU A 103 6.76 -7.28 0.10
CA LEU A 103 7.62 -7.50 -1.07
C LEU A 103 9.04 -7.94 -0.70
N LYS A 104 9.48 -7.70 0.54
CA LYS A 104 10.78 -8.13 1.07
C LYS A 104 10.77 -9.54 1.69
N LYS A 105 9.60 -10.12 1.95
CA LYS A 105 9.48 -11.50 2.46
C LYS A 105 9.57 -12.52 1.34
#